data_AF-A0A562TPG9-F1
#
_entry.id   AF-A0A562TPG9-F1
#
_cell.length_a   1.000
_cell.length_b   1.000
_cell.length_c   1.000
_cell.angle_alpha   90.00
_cell.angle_beta   90.00
_cell.angle_gamma   90.00
#
_symmetry.space_group_name_H-M   'P 1'
#
loop_
_entity.id
_entity.type
_entity.pdbx_description
1 polymer ?
#
loop_
_entity_poly.entity_id
_entity_poly.type
_entity_poly.pdbx_seq_one_letter_code
_entity_poly.pdbx_strand_id
1 'polypeptide(L)'
;MHSIRKYVVLYLMGIGFLLSNQCFGQNIDKSFNIDSSKTISLIEFNHRVDRATELLRTKELQAISDSDHINIMMCLNTIFMVHKKYSIEKVFTGGRYKELETAERKVNYEKDIVEVYPKYIWNRGMGYYFPKLKMELYGTPHLYAIFNVIE
;
A
#
# COMPACT_ATOMS: atom_id res chain seq x y z
N MET A 1 18.03 4.89 68.83
CA MET A 1 18.51 3.52 68.55
C MET A 1 17.49 2.82 67.67
N HIS A 2 17.97 2.27 66.54
CA HIS A 2 17.43 1.22 65.64
C HIS A 2 15.90 1.03 65.53
N SER A 3 15.25 1.02 64.36
CA SER A 3 15.54 0.31 63.09
C SER A 3 14.48 0.78 62.08
N ILE A 4 14.77 1.53 61.01
CA ILE A 4 15.31 1.13 59.69
C ILE A 4 14.65 -0.12 59.06
N ARG A 5 14.09 0.14 57.87
CA ARG A 5 13.91 -0.71 56.67
C ARG A 5 12.87 -1.82 56.70
N LYS A 6 11.87 -1.58 55.83
CA LYS A 6 11.19 -2.44 54.83
C LYS A 6 9.75 -1.93 54.89
N TYR A 7 9.30 -1.04 54.00
CA TYR A 7 8.46 -1.39 52.85
C TYR A 7 8.29 -0.17 51.93
N VAL A 8 9.39 0.45 51.46
CA VAL A 8 9.34 1.59 50.49
C VAL A 8 9.87 1.19 49.10
N VAL A 9 9.92 -0.11 48.80
CA VAL A 9 10.37 -0.57 47.47
C VAL A 9 9.37 -1.57 46.91
N LEU A 10 8.22 -1.06 46.46
CA LEU A 10 7.35 -1.76 45.50
C LEU A 10 6.35 -0.79 44.84
N TYR A 11 6.78 0.43 44.53
CA TYR A 11 5.97 1.43 43.82
C TYR A 11 6.63 1.95 42.52
N LEU A 12 7.49 1.12 41.91
CA LEU A 12 8.18 1.43 40.65
C LEU A 12 8.25 0.22 39.69
N MET A 13 7.18 -0.58 39.63
CA MET A 13 6.99 -1.58 38.57
C MET A 13 5.53 -1.60 38.08
N GLY A 14 4.94 -0.41 37.92
CA GLY A 14 3.55 -0.25 37.47
C GLY A 14 3.31 0.91 36.51
N ILE A 15 4.38 1.58 36.03
CA ILE A 15 4.29 2.75 35.14
C ILE A 15 5.16 2.54 33.88
N GLY A 16 5.21 1.30 33.38
CA GLY A 16 5.95 0.94 32.17
C GLY A 16 5.11 0.28 31.07
N PHE A 17 3.80 0.13 31.29
CA PHE A 17 2.93 -0.68 30.41
C PHE A 17 1.62 0.02 30.04
N LEU A 18 1.65 1.34 29.88
CA LEU A 18 0.51 2.12 29.38
C LEU A 18 0.89 3.10 28.25
N LEU A 19 2.01 2.86 27.55
CA LEU A 19 2.40 3.65 26.38
C LEU A 19 2.59 2.82 25.10
N SER A 20 2.15 1.56 25.06
CA SER A 20 2.15 0.74 23.85
C SER A 20 0.73 0.48 23.35
N ASN A 21 -0.03 1.54 23.05
CA ASN A 21 -1.28 1.43 22.30
C ASN A 21 -1.43 2.54 21.25
N GLN A 22 -0.31 3.04 20.71
CA GLN A 22 -0.30 3.66 19.38
C GLN A 22 0.29 2.66 18.38
N CYS A 23 -0.32 1.47 18.35
CA CYS A 23 -0.12 0.53 17.26
C CYS A 23 -0.83 1.14 16.05
N PHE A 24 -0.05 1.66 15.09
CA PHE A 24 -0.48 2.25 13.81
C PHE A 24 -1.57 3.31 13.92
N GLY A 25 -1.22 4.58 13.72
CA GLY A 25 -2.14 5.73 13.67
C GLY A 25 -3.21 5.63 12.58
N GLN A 26 -4.16 4.73 12.76
CA GLN A 26 -5.34 4.49 11.95
C GLN A 26 -6.53 5.15 12.65
N ASN A 27 -6.55 6.49 12.65
CA ASN A 27 -7.83 7.19 12.64
C ASN A 27 -8.45 6.94 11.25
N ILE A 28 -8.98 5.72 11.04
CA ILE A 28 -9.73 5.39 9.84
C ILE A 28 -11.03 6.17 9.94
N ASP A 29 -11.16 7.17 9.07
CA ASP A 29 -12.41 7.79 8.71
C ASP A 29 -13.45 6.68 8.46
N LYS A 30 -14.43 6.54 9.36
CA LYS A 30 -15.43 5.45 9.33
C LYS A 30 -16.28 5.45 8.04
N SER A 31 -16.18 6.48 7.21
CA SER A 31 -16.82 6.54 5.90
C SER A 31 -16.08 5.75 4.80
N PHE A 32 -14.83 5.34 5.05
CA PHE A 32 -14.01 4.62 4.08
C PHE A 32 -14.05 3.10 4.32
N ASN A 33 -14.67 2.37 3.39
CA ASN A 33 -14.75 0.91 3.47
C ASN A 33 -13.48 0.25 2.91
N ILE A 34 -12.57 -0.13 3.81
CA ILE A 34 -11.31 -0.81 3.48
C ILE A 34 -11.50 -2.19 2.83
N ASP A 35 -12.65 -2.81 3.04
CA ASP A 35 -12.99 -4.14 2.50
C ASP A 35 -13.74 -4.04 1.17
N SER A 36 -14.05 -2.82 0.70
CA SER A 36 -14.64 -2.64 -0.62
C SER A 36 -13.61 -2.98 -1.70
N SER A 37 -13.96 -3.86 -2.64
CA SER A 37 -13.15 -4.09 -3.84
C SER A 37 -13.81 -3.46 -5.06
N LYS A 38 -13.02 -2.93 -5.99
CA LYS A 38 -13.55 -2.48 -7.27
C LYS A 38 -13.51 -3.61 -8.28
N THR A 39 -14.68 -4.10 -8.67
CA THR A 39 -14.82 -5.13 -9.71
C THR A 39 -14.80 -4.50 -11.10
N ILE A 40 -13.98 -5.04 -12.00
CA ILE A 40 -13.88 -4.62 -13.40
C ILE A 40 -13.71 -5.83 -14.32
N SER A 41 -14.04 -5.69 -15.61
CA SER A 41 -13.78 -6.74 -16.60
C SER A 41 -12.28 -6.84 -16.93
N LEU A 42 -11.87 -7.99 -17.47
CA LEU A 42 -10.51 -8.19 -17.97
C LEU A 42 -10.14 -7.18 -19.06
N ILE A 43 -11.08 -6.85 -19.95
CA ILE A 43 -10.88 -5.84 -21.00
C ILE A 43 -10.62 -4.46 -20.39
N GLU A 44 -11.41 -4.06 -19.39
CA GLU A 44 -11.20 -2.78 -18.72
C GLU A 44 -9.86 -2.76 -17.97
N PHE A 45 -9.52 -3.85 -17.28
CA PHE A 45 -8.23 -3.97 -16.60
C PHE A 45 -7.06 -3.84 -17.57
N ASN A 46 -7.13 -4.52 -18.70
CA ASN A 46 -6.15 -4.45 -19.78
C ASN A 46 -5.94 -3.01 -20.27
N HIS A 47 -7.02 -2.26 -20.52
CA HIS A 47 -6.92 -0.85 -20.90
C HIS A 47 -6.28 0.02 -19.81
N ARG A 48 -6.58 -0.23 -18.53
CA ARG A 48 -5.97 0.49 -17.41
C ARG A 48 -4.47 0.17 -17.30
N VAL A 49 -4.06 -1.06 -17.54
CA VAL A 49 -2.63 -1.47 -17.59
C VAL A 49 -1.90 -0.78 -18.73
N ASP A 50 -2.49 -0.75 -19.93
CA ASP A 50 -1.89 -0.11 -21.10
C ASP A 50 -1.72 1.40 -20.86
N ARG A 51 -2.75 2.07 -20.33
CA ARG A 51 -2.69 3.50 -19.95
C ARG A 51 -1.65 3.77 -18.87
N ALA A 52 -1.60 2.95 -17.82
CA ALA A 52 -0.62 3.08 -16.75
C ALA A 52 0.81 2.96 -17.30
N THR A 53 1.04 2.01 -18.20
CA THR A 53 2.34 1.79 -18.86
C THR A 53 2.74 3.02 -19.68
N GLU A 54 1.81 3.56 -20.46
CA GLU A 54 2.07 4.75 -21.28
C GLU A 54 2.40 5.97 -20.43
N LEU A 55 1.65 6.21 -19.34
CA LEU A 55 1.89 7.32 -18.44
C LEU A 55 3.29 7.24 -17.80
N LEU A 56 3.69 6.07 -17.33
CA LEU A 56 5.03 5.87 -16.74
C LEU A 56 6.16 5.99 -17.77
N ARG A 57 5.89 5.77 -19.06
CA ARG A 57 6.88 5.93 -20.13
C ARG A 57 7.03 7.38 -20.59
N THR A 58 5.98 8.18 -20.52
CA THR A 58 5.90 9.48 -21.21
C THR A 58 5.83 10.68 -20.30
N LYS A 59 5.49 10.50 -19.02
CA LYS A 59 5.34 11.61 -18.06
C LYS A 59 6.30 11.49 -16.90
N GLU A 60 6.78 12.65 -16.44
CA GLU A 60 7.35 12.77 -15.11
C GLU A 60 6.28 12.47 -14.05
N LEU A 61 6.68 11.87 -12.93
CA LEU A 61 5.73 11.42 -11.92
C LEU A 61 4.89 12.57 -11.37
N GLN A 62 5.49 13.75 -11.18
CA GLN A 62 4.81 14.96 -10.69
C GLN A 62 3.73 15.48 -11.65
N ALA A 63 3.79 15.11 -12.94
CA ALA A 63 2.84 15.53 -13.96
C ALA A 63 1.69 14.52 -14.16
N ILE A 64 1.73 13.37 -13.49
CA ILE A 64 0.65 12.39 -13.50
C ILE A 64 -0.40 12.83 -12.48
N SER A 65 -1.69 12.72 -12.84
CA SER A 65 -2.77 13.15 -11.95
C SER A 65 -2.90 12.22 -10.74
N ASP A 66 -3.41 12.71 -9.60
CA ASP A 66 -3.71 11.88 -8.42
C ASP A 66 -4.58 10.66 -8.80
N SER A 67 -5.57 10.86 -9.68
CA SER A 67 -6.44 9.78 -10.15
C SER A 67 -5.72 8.73 -11.01
N ASP A 68 -4.72 9.14 -11.79
CA ASP A 68 -3.91 8.23 -12.58
C ASP A 68 -2.91 7.49 -11.70
N HIS A 69 -2.30 8.15 -10.72
CA HIS A 69 -1.46 7.48 -9.72
C HIS A 69 -2.22 6.40 -8.96
N ILE A 70 -3.44 6.69 -8.53
CA ILE A 70 -4.32 5.70 -7.90
C ILE A 70 -4.53 4.50 -8.84
N ASN A 71 -4.81 4.72 -10.12
CA ASN A 71 -4.97 3.63 -11.09
C ASN A 71 -3.69 2.83 -11.30
N ILE A 72 -2.54 3.49 -11.41
CA ILE A 72 -1.22 2.84 -11.52
C ILE A 72 -1.00 1.95 -10.30
N MET A 73 -1.20 2.48 -9.08
CA MET A 73 -1.05 1.72 -7.83
C MET A 73 -1.98 0.50 -7.79
N MET A 74 -3.25 0.67 -8.13
CA MET A 74 -4.20 -0.46 -8.17
C MET A 74 -3.80 -1.51 -9.20
N CYS A 75 -3.33 -1.13 -10.40
CA CYS A 75 -2.84 -2.07 -11.40
C CYS A 75 -1.63 -2.86 -10.89
N LEU A 76 -0.62 -2.17 -10.34
CA LEU A 76 0.58 -2.79 -9.79
C LEU A 76 0.26 -3.73 -8.63
N ASN A 77 -0.58 -3.30 -7.68
CA ASN A 77 -1.01 -4.13 -6.56
C ASN A 77 -1.75 -5.38 -7.03
N THR A 78 -2.64 -5.25 -8.03
CA THR A 78 -3.41 -6.38 -8.57
C THR A 78 -2.47 -7.43 -9.19
N ILE A 79 -1.51 -7.00 -10.00
CA ILE A 79 -0.51 -7.89 -10.62
C ILE A 79 0.35 -8.54 -9.54
N PHE A 80 0.88 -7.74 -8.62
CA PHE A 80 1.75 -8.18 -7.53
C PHE A 80 1.07 -9.22 -6.62
N MET A 81 -0.20 -9.00 -6.26
CA MET A 81 -0.95 -9.92 -5.40
C MET A 81 -1.22 -11.27 -6.08
N VAL A 82 -1.45 -11.28 -7.40
CA VAL A 82 -1.57 -12.53 -8.17
C VAL A 82 -0.25 -13.30 -8.15
N HIS A 83 0.89 -12.62 -8.33
CA HIS A 83 2.21 -13.27 -8.27
C HIS A 83 2.51 -13.83 -6.87
N LYS A 84 2.18 -13.09 -5.81
CA LYS A 84 2.43 -13.47 -4.41
C LYS A 84 1.61 -14.68 -3.95
N LYS A 85 0.41 -14.89 -4.51
CA LYS A 85 -0.49 -15.97 -4.07
C LYS A 85 -0.02 -17.37 -4.46
N TYR A 86 1.13 -17.53 -5.15
CA TYR A 86 1.67 -18.82 -5.63
C TYR A 86 0.63 -19.71 -6.33
N SER A 87 -0.44 -19.12 -6.86
CA SER A 87 -1.48 -19.85 -7.56
C SER A 87 -1.00 -20.10 -8.99
N ILE A 88 -1.14 -21.35 -9.43
CA ILE A 88 -0.71 -21.87 -10.74
C ILE A 88 -1.36 -21.11 -11.91
N GLU A 89 -2.44 -20.37 -11.64
CA GLU A 89 -3.12 -19.48 -12.55
C GLU A 89 -2.30 -18.21 -12.82
N LYS A 90 -1.45 -18.30 -13.83
CA LYS A 90 -0.61 -17.23 -14.36
C LYS A 90 -1.40 -16.15 -15.13
N VAL A 91 -2.56 -15.72 -14.62
CA VAL A 91 -3.51 -14.85 -15.35
C VAL A 91 -2.86 -13.53 -15.78
N PHE A 92 -2.01 -12.95 -14.92
CA PHE A 92 -1.31 -11.69 -15.18
C PHE A 92 0.21 -11.88 -15.31
N THR A 93 0.63 -12.75 -16.23
CA THR A 93 2.05 -12.97 -16.51
C THR A 93 2.42 -12.60 -17.94
N GLY A 94 3.58 -11.96 -18.11
CA GLY A 94 4.09 -11.59 -19.43
C GLY A 94 3.31 -10.45 -20.11
N GLY A 95 3.57 -10.27 -21.40
CA GLY A 95 2.92 -9.26 -22.26
C GLY A 95 2.80 -7.88 -21.61
N ARG A 96 1.61 -7.29 -21.70
CA ARG A 96 1.27 -5.97 -21.14
C ARG A 96 1.59 -5.82 -19.65
N TYR A 97 1.43 -6.88 -18.86
CA TYR A 97 1.64 -6.80 -17.41
C TYR A 97 3.13 -6.67 -17.11
N LYS A 98 3.96 -7.47 -17.79
CA LYS A 98 5.42 -7.37 -17.70
C LYS A 98 5.94 -6.04 -18.25
N GLU A 99 5.27 -5.47 -19.24
CA GLU A 99 5.58 -4.13 -19.74
C GLU A 99 5.34 -3.05 -18.69
N LEU A 100 4.21 -3.10 -17.98
CA LEU A 100 3.93 -2.18 -16.86
C LEU A 100 4.99 -2.31 -15.77
N GLU A 101 5.29 -3.54 -15.32
CA GLU A 101 6.33 -3.78 -14.31
C GLU A 101 7.72 -3.29 -14.78
N THR A 102 8.00 -3.36 -16.07
CA THR A 102 9.26 -2.87 -16.63
C THR A 102 9.30 -1.34 -16.68
N ALA A 103 8.18 -0.69 -17.02
CA ALA A 103 8.05 0.75 -16.98
C ALA A 103 8.20 1.28 -15.55
N GLU A 104 7.51 0.64 -14.60
CA GLU A 104 7.57 0.90 -13.15
C GLU A 104 9.01 0.86 -12.63
N ARG A 105 9.75 -0.22 -12.90
CA ARG A 105 11.16 -0.33 -12.50
C ARG A 105 12.06 0.69 -13.17
N LYS A 106 11.83 1.00 -14.45
CA LYS A 106 12.67 1.94 -15.21
C LYS A 106 12.63 3.35 -14.62
N VAL A 107 11.48 3.75 -14.07
CA VAL A 107 11.29 5.05 -13.42
C VAL A 107 11.37 4.97 -11.89
N ASN A 108 11.83 3.84 -11.34
CA ASN A 108 11.89 3.56 -9.91
C ASN A 108 10.60 3.97 -9.16
N TYR A 109 9.44 3.69 -9.75
CA TYR A 109 8.18 4.28 -9.31
C TYR A 109 7.92 4.08 -7.81
N GLU A 110 8.12 2.86 -7.27
CA GLU A 110 7.97 2.59 -5.84
C GLU A 110 8.78 3.53 -4.94
N LYS A 111 10.00 3.86 -5.35
CA LYS A 111 10.92 4.70 -4.56
C LYS A 111 10.64 6.17 -4.79
N ASP A 112 10.42 6.58 -6.03
CA ASP A 112 10.38 7.99 -6.41
C ASP A 112 8.99 8.62 -6.18
N ILE A 113 7.94 7.79 -6.07
CA ILE A 113 6.59 8.27 -5.74
C ILE A 113 6.50 8.93 -4.36
N VAL A 114 7.42 8.61 -3.44
CA VAL A 114 7.49 9.26 -2.13
C VAL A 114 7.97 10.70 -2.23
N GLU A 115 8.65 11.09 -3.32
CA GLU A 115 9.00 12.50 -3.56
C GLU A 115 7.76 13.30 -4.00
N VAL A 116 6.87 12.68 -4.78
CA VAL A 116 5.57 13.26 -5.16
C VAL A 116 4.63 13.34 -3.96
N TYR A 117 4.63 12.30 -3.12
CA TYR A 117 3.79 12.19 -1.92
C TYR A 117 4.65 11.94 -0.66
N PRO A 118 5.33 12.98 -0.12
CA PRO A 118 6.28 12.83 0.98
C PRO A 118 5.64 12.43 2.32
N LYS A 119 4.34 12.67 2.47
CA LYS A 119 3.56 12.18 3.61
C LYS A 119 3.07 10.78 3.28
N TYR A 120 3.89 9.77 3.58
CA TYR A 120 3.49 8.36 3.51
C TYR A 120 3.66 7.68 4.87
N ILE A 121 3.01 6.53 5.03
CA ILE A 121 3.11 5.67 6.21
C ILE A 121 3.47 4.28 5.72
N TRP A 122 4.34 3.58 6.44
CA TRP A 122 4.60 2.17 6.16
C TRP A 122 3.32 1.34 6.36
N ASN A 123 2.96 0.56 5.35
CA ASN A 123 1.85 -0.39 5.37
C ASN A 123 2.36 -1.83 5.60
N ARG A 124 1.44 -2.73 5.92
CA ARG A 124 1.70 -4.15 6.16
C ARG A 124 2.49 -4.77 5.01
N GLY A 125 3.46 -5.61 5.34
CA GLY A 125 4.28 -6.32 4.36
C GLY A 125 5.31 -5.44 3.63
N MET A 126 5.75 -4.33 4.25
CA MET A 126 6.73 -3.38 3.68
C MET A 126 6.20 -2.57 2.48
N GLY A 127 4.89 -2.29 2.45
CA GLY A 127 4.29 -1.40 1.46
C GLY A 127 4.21 0.06 1.95
N TYR A 128 3.60 0.90 1.13
CA TYR A 128 3.31 2.31 1.43
C TYR A 128 1.81 2.55 1.54
N TYR A 129 1.41 3.45 2.42
CA TYR A 129 0.10 4.08 2.43
C TYR A 129 0.27 5.59 2.24
N PHE A 130 -0.41 6.16 1.25
CA PHE A 130 -0.38 7.58 0.94
C PHE A 130 -1.70 8.24 1.38
N PRO A 131 -1.77 8.93 2.54
CA PRO A 131 -3.01 9.50 3.07
C PRO A 131 -3.68 10.50 2.12
N LYS A 132 -2.91 11.26 1.33
CA LYS A 132 -3.47 12.18 0.33
C LYS A 132 -4.31 11.44 -0.72
N LEU A 133 -3.84 10.28 -1.16
CA LEU A 133 -4.52 9.47 -2.17
C LEU A 133 -5.56 8.53 -1.57
N LYS A 134 -5.52 8.33 -0.24
CA LYS A 134 -6.21 7.21 0.45
C LYS A 134 -5.91 5.88 -0.27
N MET A 135 -4.65 5.65 -0.62
CA MET A 135 -4.23 4.52 -1.47
C MET A 135 -2.97 3.83 -0.94
N GLU A 136 -2.91 2.51 -1.13
CA GLU A 136 -1.77 1.66 -0.75
C GLU A 136 -0.97 1.26 -1.99
N LEU A 137 0.34 1.08 -1.83
CA LEU A 137 1.24 0.56 -2.86
C LEU A 137 2.09 -0.57 -2.26
N TYR A 138 2.03 -1.75 -2.90
CA TYR A 138 2.74 -2.97 -2.53
C TYR A 138 2.51 -3.45 -1.08
N GLY A 139 3.32 -4.43 -0.67
CA GLY A 139 3.25 -5.08 0.63
C GLY A 139 2.12 -6.10 0.75
N THR A 140 1.08 -5.77 1.51
CA THR A 140 -0.16 -6.56 1.63
C THR A 140 -1.35 -5.60 1.58
N PRO A 141 -1.65 -5.09 0.37
CA PRO A 141 -2.69 -4.09 0.20
C PRO A 141 -4.07 -4.62 0.60
N HIS A 142 -4.91 -3.75 1.16
CA HIS A 142 -6.33 -4.04 1.40
C HIS A 142 -7.12 -4.13 0.08
N LEU A 143 -8.34 -4.65 0.16
CA LEU A 143 -9.18 -4.93 -1.02
C LEU A 143 -9.50 -3.67 -1.84
N TYR A 144 -9.59 -2.50 -1.20
CA TYR A 144 -9.84 -1.24 -1.89
C TYR A 144 -8.69 -0.80 -2.81
N ALA A 145 -7.49 -1.31 -2.56
CA ALA A 145 -6.27 -0.94 -3.26
C ALA A 145 -5.91 -1.93 -4.38
N ILE A 146 -6.81 -2.87 -4.70
CA ILE A 146 -6.70 -3.82 -5.80
C ILE A 146 -7.98 -3.85 -6.63
N PHE A 147 -7.87 -4.31 -7.87
CA PHE A 147 -9.03 -4.66 -8.67
C PHE A 147 -9.41 -6.12 -8.44
N ASN A 148 -10.72 -6.37 -8.38
CA ASN A 148 -11.28 -7.70 -8.57
C ASN A 148 -11.60 -7.87 -10.07
N VAL A 149 -10.80 -8.65 -10.79
CA VAL A 149 -10.93 -8.77 -12.24
C VAL A 149 -11.77 -10.00 -12.58
N ILE A 150 -12.82 -9.80 -13.39
CA ILE A 150 -13.69 -10.86 -13.90
C ILE A 150 -13.52 -11.01 -15.43
N GLU A 151 -13.70 -12.23 -15.94
CA GLU A 151 -13.67 -12.53 -17.38
C GLU A 151 -14.85 -11.94 -18.14
#